data_AF-A0A136J6Y8-F1
#
_entry.id   AF-A0A136J6Y8-F1
#
_cell.length_a   1.000
_cell.length_b   1.000
_cell.length_c   1.000
_cell.angle_alpha   90.00
_cell.angle_beta   90.00
_cell.angle_gamma   90.00
#
_symmetry.space_group_name_H-M   'P 1'
#
loop_
_entity.id
_entity.type
_entity.pdbx_description
1 polymer ?
#
loop_
_entity_poly.entity_id
_entity_poly.type
_entity_poly.pdbx_seq_one_letter_code
_entity_poly.pdbx_strand_id
1 'polypeptide(L)'
;MCSTLILFLTLATTGWRPSFRAAYFNLLALAYLSLWWPQIHRNAYRNCRRALAWPFVVGQSVLRMAPIGYFYLVKDNFAFAEPDWSSFAFLAGWVWLQIVILVAQSILGPRFGVPQGWMPEAWEYHPILREDNIEAAGLPIGLVATPTSPVAVDRTSKRSGGEEKRHNIYSTQCVVCRENLEVPVIRAGDDDPTAGGVAGVLARRSYMVTPCRHIFHSDCLEAWLRFRLQCPICREELPPL
;
A
#
# COMPACT_ATOMS: atom_id res chain seq x y z
N MET A 1 -22.50 20.69 14.07
CA MET A 1 -21.77 21.85 14.65
C MET A 1 -20.83 22.52 13.64
N CYS A 2 -19.99 21.79 12.89
CA CYS A 2 -19.13 22.42 11.87
C CYS A 2 -19.91 23.05 10.70
N SER A 3 -20.91 22.34 10.15
CA SER A 3 -21.72 22.87 9.03
C SER A 3 -22.51 24.13 9.40
N THR A 4 -23.08 24.17 10.61
CA THR A 4 -23.80 25.34 11.12
C THR A 4 -22.87 26.54 11.31
N LEU A 5 -21.64 26.33 11.81
CA LEU A 5 -20.62 27.38 11.91
C LEU A 5 -20.22 27.92 10.54
N ILE A 6 -19.99 27.05 9.55
CA ILE A 6 -19.65 27.45 8.18
C ILE A 6 -20.78 28.29 7.58
N LEU A 7 -22.04 27.91 7.81
CA LEU A 7 -23.19 28.67 7.33
C LEU A 7 -23.25 30.08 7.95
N PHE A 8 -23.10 30.20 9.27
CA PHE A 8 -23.06 31.51 9.93
C PHE A 8 -21.88 32.37 9.48
N LEU A 9 -20.70 31.77 9.30
CA LEU A 9 -19.52 32.47 8.80
C LEU A 9 -19.71 32.93 7.35
N THR A 10 -20.32 32.10 6.51
CA THR A 10 -20.64 32.43 5.10
C THR A 10 -21.58 33.61 5.03
N LEU A 11 -22.63 33.63 5.87
CA LEU A 11 -23.55 34.77 5.97
C LEU A 11 -22.83 36.04 6.44
N ALA A 12 -21.94 35.94 7.42
CA ALA A 12 -21.16 37.06 7.92
C ALA A 12 -20.23 37.68 6.85
N THR A 13 -19.76 36.88 5.88
CA THR A 13 -18.89 37.37 4.80
C THR A 13 -19.54 38.37 3.85
N THR A 14 -20.87 38.49 3.86
CA THR A 14 -21.60 39.49 3.06
C THR A 14 -21.23 40.92 3.43
N GLY A 15 -20.86 41.16 4.70
CA GLY A 15 -20.39 42.45 5.20
C GLY A 15 -18.88 42.68 5.08
N TRP A 16 -18.12 41.72 4.55
CA TRP A 16 -16.66 41.81 4.46
C TRP A 16 -16.21 42.59 3.23
N ARG A 17 -14.98 43.12 3.29
CA ARG A 17 -14.34 43.72 2.12
C ARG A 17 -14.22 42.66 1.00
N PRO A 18 -14.37 43.03 -0.29
CA PRO A 18 -14.39 42.08 -1.40
C PRO A 18 -13.22 41.10 -1.43
N SER A 19 -12.00 41.57 -1.14
CA SER A 19 -10.80 40.73 -1.11
C SER A 19 -10.84 39.65 -0.03
N PHE A 20 -11.33 39.97 1.18
CA PHE A 20 -11.46 38.98 2.26
C PHE A 20 -12.56 37.97 1.98
N ARG A 21 -13.65 38.43 1.36
CA ARG A 21 -14.74 37.56 0.91
C ARG A 21 -14.25 36.57 -0.16
N ALA A 22 -13.49 37.04 -1.16
CA ALA A 22 -12.89 36.19 -2.18
C ALA A 22 -11.91 35.17 -1.58
N ALA A 23 -11.03 35.61 -0.67
CA ALA A 23 -10.12 34.72 0.03
C ALA A 23 -10.85 33.62 0.81
N TYR A 24 -11.96 33.96 1.49
CA TYR A 24 -12.79 32.98 2.20
C TYR A 24 -13.37 31.92 1.26
N PHE A 25 -14.01 32.32 0.16
CA PHE A 25 -14.57 31.37 -0.81
C PHE A 25 -13.50 30.52 -1.49
N ASN A 26 -12.34 31.09 -1.80
CA ASN A 26 -11.18 30.37 -2.32
C ASN A 26 -10.67 29.32 -1.32
N LEU A 27 -10.61 29.64 -0.03
CA LEU A 27 -10.23 28.69 1.02
C LEU A 27 -11.25 27.56 1.18
N LEU A 28 -12.56 27.87 1.11
CA LEU A 28 -13.61 26.86 1.11
C LEU A 28 -13.50 25.94 -0.12
N ALA A 29 -13.26 26.51 -1.30
CA ALA A 29 -13.07 25.76 -2.53
C ALA A 29 -11.81 24.87 -2.45
N LEU A 30 -10.71 25.38 -1.89
CA LEU A 30 -9.48 24.61 -1.66
C LEU A 30 -9.73 23.43 -0.72
N ALA A 31 -10.42 23.66 0.39
CA ALA A 31 -10.76 22.60 1.35
C ALA A 31 -11.68 21.54 0.71
N TYR A 32 -12.69 21.97 -0.04
CA TYR A 32 -13.59 21.08 -0.78
C TYR A 32 -12.87 20.26 -1.87
N LEU A 33 -11.95 20.89 -2.60
CA LEU A 33 -11.14 20.26 -3.65
C LEU A 33 -9.92 19.50 -3.12
N SER A 34 -9.67 19.49 -1.81
CA SER A 34 -8.69 18.61 -1.16
C SER A 34 -9.22 17.17 -1.02
N LEU A 35 -9.90 16.70 -2.06
CA LEU A 35 -10.73 15.50 -2.05
C LEU A 35 -9.91 14.19 -2.00
N TRP A 36 -8.67 14.21 -2.49
CA TRP A 36 -7.81 13.03 -2.51
C TRP A 36 -6.92 12.90 -1.28
N TRP A 37 -6.78 13.94 -0.44
CA TRP A 37 -5.93 13.84 0.76
C TRP A 37 -6.31 12.71 1.71
N PRO A 38 -7.59 12.49 2.06
CA PRO A 38 -7.96 11.35 2.89
C PRO A 38 -7.56 10.01 2.26
N GLN A 39 -7.65 9.90 0.92
CA GLN A 39 -7.27 8.69 0.19
C GLN A 39 -5.75 8.49 0.17
N ILE A 40 -4.98 9.55 -0.07
CA ILE A 40 -3.51 9.52 -0.06
C ILE A 40 -3.01 9.08 1.31
N HIS A 41 -3.57 9.64 2.39
CA HIS A 41 -3.27 9.23 3.76
C HIS A 41 -3.63 7.77 4.01
N ARG A 42 -4.84 7.35 3.61
CA ARG A 42 -5.29 5.96 3.79
C ARG A 42 -4.44 4.95 3.01
N ASN A 43 -4.03 5.29 1.79
CA ASN A 43 -3.13 4.46 0.98
C ASN A 43 -1.81 4.24 1.70
N ALA A 44 -1.22 5.32 2.22
CA ALA A 44 0.03 5.28 2.94
C ALA A 44 -0.12 4.46 4.24
N TYR A 45 -1.17 4.70 5.03
CA TYR A 45 -1.43 3.99 6.29
C TYR A 45 -1.62 2.48 6.07
N ARG A 46 -2.44 2.10 5.10
CA ARG A 46 -2.74 0.70 4.76
C ARG A 46 -1.72 0.06 3.82
N ASN A 47 -0.67 0.78 3.43
CA ASN A 47 0.32 0.34 2.45
C ASN A 47 -0.29 -0.17 1.13
N CYS A 48 -1.39 0.42 0.65
CA CYS A 48 -2.10 -0.05 -0.54
C CYS A 48 -1.75 0.76 -1.80
N ARG A 49 -1.33 0.07 -2.89
CA ARG A 49 -0.95 0.69 -4.17
C ARG A 49 -2.12 0.96 -5.14
N ARG A 50 -3.23 0.23 -5.03
CA ARG A 50 -4.35 0.26 -6.00
C ARG A 50 -5.70 0.30 -5.29
N ALA A 51 -5.95 1.36 -4.55
CA ALA A 51 -7.20 1.50 -3.79
C ALA A 51 -8.41 1.95 -4.66
N LEU A 52 -8.17 2.69 -5.74
CA LEU A 52 -9.22 3.26 -6.59
C LEU A 52 -8.91 3.08 -8.08
N ALA A 53 -9.95 2.92 -8.88
CA ALA A 53 -9.83 2.86 -10.34
C ALA A 53 -9.52 4.24 -10.93
N TRP A 54 -8.58 4.32 -11.87
CA TRP A 54 -8.21 5.59 -12.52
C TRP A 54 -9.37 6.33 -13.21
N PRO A 55 -10.32 5.66 -13.91
CA PRO A 55 -11.49 6.34 -14.46
C PRO A 55 -12.33 7.03 -13.39
N PHE A 56 -12.44 6.43 -12.20
CA PHE A 56 -13.13 7.03 -11.06
C PHE A 56 -12.39 8.27 -10.54
N VAL A 57 -11.05 8.21 -10.43
CA VAL A 57 -10.22 9.34 -9.97
C VAL A 57 -10.35 10.54 -10.93
N VAL A 58 -10.22 10.30 -12.23
CA VAL A 58 -10.36 11.35 -13.24
C VAL A 58 -11.80 11.89 -13.27
N GLY A 59 -12.79 10.99 -13.32
CA GLY A 59 -14.20 11.36 -13.38
C GLY A 59 -14.66 12.19 -12.18
N GLN A 60 -14.32 11.77 -10.95
CA GLN A 60 -14.65 12.54 -9.74
C GLN A 60 -13.94 13.89 -9.72
N SER A 61 -12.66 13.96 -10.09
CA SER A 61 -11.93 15.23 -10.12
C SER A 61 -12.59 16.23 -11.07
N VAL A 62 -12.92 15.81 -12.30
CA VAL A 62 -13.59 16.66 -13.29
C VAL A 62 -14.98 17.08 -12.82
N LEU A 63 -15.81 16.13 -12.38
CA LEU A 63 -17.18 16.41 -11.96
C LEU A 63 -17.25 17.36 -10.76
N ARG A 64 -16.29 17.27 -9.84
CA ARG A 64 -16.21 18.13 -8.66
C ARG A 64 -15.65 19.51 -8.97
N MET A 65 -14.75 19.63 -9.94
CA MET A 65 -14.24 20.92 -10.41
C MET A 65 -15.25 21.67 -11.28
N ALA A 66 -16.12 20.98 -12.02
CA ALA A 66 -17.01 21.61 -13.01
C ALA A 66 -17.92 22.73 -12.44
N PRO A 67 -18.61 22.57 -11.29
CA PRO A 67 -19.42 23.65 -10.73
C PRO A 67 -18.59 24.88 -10.35
N ILE A 68 -17.38 24.66 -9.79
CA ILE A 68 -16.48 25.76 -9.42
C ILE A 68 -15.95 26.45 -10.67
N GLY A 69 -15.58 25.69 -11.70
CA GLY A 69 -15.15 26.20 -12.99
C GLY A 69 -16.22 27.04 -13.68
N TYR A 70 -17.49 26.65 -13.58
CA TYR A 70 -18.59 27.45 -14.11
C TYR A 70 -18.60 28.86 -13.50
N PHE A 71 -18.55 28.98 -12.17
CA PHE A 71 -18.57 30.30 -11.52
C PHE A 71 -17.29 31.12 -11.73
N TYR A 72 -16.13 30.47 -11.86
CA TYR A 72 -14.86 31.18 -11.95
C TYR A 72 -14.44 31.54 -13.38
N LEU A 73 -14.99 30.86 -14.39
CA LEU A 73 -14.58 31.04 -15.79
C LEU A 73 -15.67 31.72 -16.64
N VAL A 74 -16.95 31.54 -16.31
CA VAL A 74 -18.07 32.08 -17.11
C VAL A 74 -18.42 33.49 -16.64
N LYS A 75 -18.31 34.48 -17.55
CA LYS A 75 -18.65 35.89 -17.32
C LYS A 75 -20.12 36.11 -16.95
N ASP A 76 -21.02 35.51 -17.71
CA ASP A 76 -22.47 35.66 -17.52
C ASP A 76 -23.05 34.44 -16.79
N ASN A 77 -22.48 34.13 -15.62
CA ASN A 77 -23.03 33.08 -14.77
C ASN A 77 -24.32 33.54 -14.07
N PHE A 78 -25.19 32.60 -13.67
CA PHE A 78 -26.48 32.94 -13.07
C PHE A 78 -26.38 33.77 -11.78
N ALA A 79 -25.25 33.68 -11.07
CA ALA A 79 -25.00 34.40 -9.82
C ALA A 79 -24.31 35.75 -10.04
N PHE A 80 -24.04 36.13 -11.29
CA PHE A 80 -23.29 37.32 -11.69
C PHE A 80 -21.96 37.49 -10.93
N ALA A 81 -21.31 36.37 -10.60
CA ALA A 81 -20.01 36.36 -9.97
C ALA A 81 -18.93 36.84 -10.94
N GLU A 82 -18.01 37.68 -10.49
CA GLU A 82 -16.88 38.11 -11.30
C GLU A 82 -15.95 36.92 -11.59
N PRO A 83 -15.59 36.65 -12.86
CA PRO A 83 -14.68 35.56 -13.19
C PRO A 83 -13.26 35.80 -12.67
N ASP A 84 -12.70 34.78 -12.05
CA ASP A 84 -11.33 34.76 -11.54
C ASP A 84 -10.59 33.53 -12.07
N TRP A 85 -10.00 33.70 -13.25
CA TRP A 85 -9.24 32.66 -13.94
C TRP A 85 -7.99 32.25 -13.17
N SER A 86 -7.37 33.18 -12.46
CA SER A 86 -6.14 32.95 -11.70
C SER A 86 -6.41 32.04 -10.51
N SER A 87 -7.46 32.32 -9.74
CA SER A 87 -7.87 31.46 -8.62
C SER A 87 -8.29 30.07 -9.10
N PHE A 88 -9.01 29.97 -10.22
CA PHE A 88 -9.37 28.66 -10.77
C PHE A 88 -8.14 27.87 -11.25
N ALA A 89 -7.19 28.51 -11.93
CA ALA A 89 -5.96 27.86 -12.36
C ALA A 89 -5.16 27.31 -11.17
N PHE A 90 -5.10 28.06 -10.06
CA PHE A 90 -4.50 27.59 -8.81
C PHE A 90 -5.22 26.36 -8.24
N LEU A 91 -6.55 26.39 -8.17
CA LEU A 91 -7.36 25.26 -7.67
C LEU A 91 -7.24 24.01 -8.57
N ALA A 92 -7.21 24.19 -9.88
CA ALA A 92 -7.00 23.11 -10.83
C ALA A 92 -5.59 22.51 -10.68
N GLY A 93 -4.57 23.36 -10.51
CA GLY A 93 -3.20 22.93 -10.20
C GLY A 93 -3.10 22.17 -8.88
N TRP A 94 -3.89 22.56 -7.88
CA TRP A 94 -3.96 21.86 -6.59
C TRP A 94 -4.56 20.45 -6.72
N VAL A 95 -5.64 20.28 -7.48
CA VAL A 95 -6.21 18.95 -7.76
C VAL A 95 -5.23 18.11 -8.59
N TRP A 96 -4.57 18.72 -9.58
CA TRP A 96 -3.55 18.04 -10.37
C TRP A 96 -2.40 17.53 -9.52
N LEU A 97 -1.88 18.34 -8.59
CA LEU A 97 -0.83 17.93 -7.64
C LEU A 97 -1.26 16.71 -6.82
N GLN A 98 -2.49 16.70 -6.31
CA GLN A 98 -3.01 15.54 -5.57
C GLN A 98 -3.04 14.27 -6.44
N ILE A 99 -3.45 14.37 -7.71
CA ILE A 99 -3.46 13.25 -8.65
C ILE A 99 -2.04 12.76 -8.93
N VAL A 100 -1.07 13.68 -9.12
CA VAL A 100 0.35 13.34 -9.29
C VAL A 100 0.87 12.57 -8.09
N ILE A 101 0.50 12.97 -6.86
CA ILE A 101 0.89 12.23 -5.65
C ILE A 101 0.27 10.84 -5.60
N LEU A 102 -1.00 10.68 -6.00
CA LEU A 102 -1.62 9.36 -6.14
C LEU A 102 -0.88 8.49 -7.18
N VAL A 103 -0.48 9.07 -8.32
CA VAL A 103 0.31 8.37 -9.34
C VAL A 103 1.67 7.95 -8.75
N ALA A 104 2.36 8.85 -8.05
CA ALA A 104 3.61 8.56 -7.39
C ALA A 104 3.46 7.42 -6.36
N GLN A 105 2.39 7.42 -5.56
CA GLN A 105 2.08 6.33 -4.63
C GLN A 105 1.87 4.98 -5.33
N SER A 106 1.33 4.98 -6.56
CA SER A 106 1.10 3.75 -7.33
C SER A 106 2.38 3.16 -7.94
N ILE A 107 3.34 4.01 -8.30
CA ILE A 107 4.60 3.62 -8.97
C ILE A 107 5.70 3.36 -7.94
N LEU A 108 6.00 4.37 -7.11
CA LEU A 108 7.10 4.36 -6.14
C LEU A 108 6.72 3.63 -4.85
N GLY A 109 5.42 3.54 -4.57
CA GLY A 109 4.85 2.85 -3.42
C GLY A 109 4.12 3.82 -2.48
N PRO A 110 3.19 3.32 -1.66
CA PRO A 110 2.22 4.16 -0.94
C PRO A 110 2.85 5.07 0.12
N ARG A 111 4.01 4.68 0.64
CA ARG A 111 4.79 5.39 1.67
C ARG A 111 5.89 6.28 1.07
N PHE A 112 5.84 6.56 -0.23
CA PHE A 112 6.78 7.46 -0.88
C PHE A 112 6.78 8.84 -0.18
N GLY A 113 7.96 9.28 0.26
CA GLY A 113 8.14 10.57 0.95
C GLY A 113 7.69 10.58 2.41
N VAL A 114 7.29 9.45 3.00
CA VAL A 114 6.88 9.37 4.40
C VAL A 114 8.09 9.02 5.29
N PRO A 115 8.40 9.81 6.34
CA PRO A 115 9.48 9.50 7.26
C PRO A 115 9.30 8.16 8.00
N GLN A 116 10.42 7.53 8.39
CA GLN A 116 10.39 6.32 9.20
C GLN A 116 9.68 6.59 10.55
N GLY A 117 8.81 5.67 10.98
CA GLY A 117 8.06 5.76 12.24
C GLY A 117 6.72 6.52 12.19
N TRP A 118 6.42 7.25 11.10
CA TRP A 118 5.11 7.94 10.97
C TRP A 118 3.95 7.01 10.63
N MET A 119 4.26 5.78 10.19
CA MET A 119 3.26 4.80 9.78
C MET A 119 3.51 3.48 10.49
N PRO A 120 2.45 2.71 10.78
CA PRO A 120 2.59 1.38 11.36
C PRO A 120 3.47 0.51 10.47
N GLU A 121 4.29 -0.34 11.07
CA GLU A 121 5.13 -1.26 10.31
C GLU A 121 4.25 -2.17 9.45
N ALA A 122 4.58 -2.24 8.15
CA ALA A 122 3.90 -3.17 7.25
C ALA A 122 4.50 -4.55 7.50
N TRP A 123 3.64 -5.57 7.65
CA TRP A 123 4.13 -6.93 7.83
C TRP A 123 4.88 -7.39 6.57
N GLU A 124 6.11 -7.86 6.76
CA GLU A 124 6.91 -8.43 5.69
C GLU A 124 6.48 -9.89 5.45
N TYR A 125 5.59 -10.09 4.49
CA TYR A 125 5.07 -11.41 4.12
C TYR A 125 6.13 -12.35 3.55
N HIS A 126 7.27 -11.85 3.10
CA HIS A 126 8.35 -12.65 2.55
C HIS A 126 9.57 -12.63 3.47
N PRO A 127 9.53 -13.09 4.73
CA PRO A 127 10.70 -13.00 5.60
C PRO A 127 11.82 -13.94 5.13
N ILE A 128 13.07 -13.57 5.38
CA ILE A 128 14.22 -14.46 5.18
C ILE A 128 14.23 -15.48 6.32
N LEU A 129 14.07 -16.76 6.00
CA LEU A 129 14.10 -17.83 6.97
C LEU A 129 15.54 -18.30 7.16
N ARG A 130 16.03 -18.22 8.40
CA ARG A 130 17.36 -18.66 8.80
C ARG A 130 17.24 -19.70 9.92
N GLU A 131 18.15 -20.66 9.98
CA GLU A 131 18.13 -21.68 11.04
C GLU A 131 18.42 -21.11 12.45
N ASP A 132 19.10 -19.99 12.60
CA ASP A 132 19.29 -19.31 13.91
C ASP A 132 17.97 -18.76 14.49
N ASN A 133 17.00 -18.44 13.64
CA ASN A 133 15.66 -18.02 14.05
C ASN A 133 14.79 -19.17 14.59
N ILE A 134 15.28 -20.43 14.58
CA ILE A 134 14.58 -21.60 15.14
C ILE A 134 14.38 -21.45 16.66
N GLU A 135 15.38 -20.92 17.37
CA GLU A 135 15.34 -20.79 18.83
C GLU A 135 14.49 -19.61 19.32
N ALA A 136 14.31 -18.57 18.48
CA ALA A 136 13.50 -17.39 18.77
C ALA A 136 12.01 -17.55 18.40
N ALA A 137 11.56 -18.77 18.10
CA ALA A 137 10.24 -19.06 17.53
C ALA A 137 9.96 -18.35 16.18
N GLY A 138 11.01 -18.00 15.44
CA GLY A 138 10.92 -17.30 14.15
C GLY A 138 10.61 -18.20 12.96
N LEU A 139 10.66 -19.53 13.13
CA LEU A 139 10.25 -20.45 12.06
C LEU A 139 8.73 -20.63 12.02
N PRO A 140 8.16 -20.69 10.81
CA PRO A 140 6.75 -20.95 10.64
C PRO A 140 6.31 -22.32 11.17
N ILE A 141 5.06 -22.35 11.63
CA ILE A 141 4.37 -23.52 12.16
C ILE A 141 4.33 -24.61 11.08
N GLY A 142 4.90 -25.78 11.38
CA GLY A 142 5.05 -26.90 10.45
C GLY A 142 6.48 -27.14 9.96
N LEU A 143 7.39 -26.16 10.10
CA LEU A 143 8.83 -26.35 9.86
C LEU A 143 9.58 -26.84 11.11
N VAL A 144 8.99 -26.68 12.30
CA VAL A 144 9.63 -26.94 13.63
C VAL A 144 9.28 -28.34 14.21
N ALA A 145 8.62 -29.22 13.47
CA ALA A 145 8.15 -30.50 14.02
C ALA A 145 9.22 -31.61 13.98
N THR A 146 9.94 -31.76 15.11
CA THR A 146 10.53 -32.99 15.70
C THR A 146 11.53 -33.85 14.88
N PRO A 147 12.46 -34.60 15.53
CA PRO A 147 13.56 -35.32 14.86
C PRO A 147 13.12 -36.53 14.02
N THR A 148 11.83 -36.82 13.94
CA THR A 148 11.27 -37.90 13.13
C THR A 148 10.67 -37.33 11.85
N SER A 149 11.57 -37.10 10.90
CA SER A 149 11.33 -36.93 9.45
C SER A 149 10.55 -35.69 8.98
N PRO A 150 11.22 -34.54 8.80
CA PRO A 150 11.10 -33.78 7.57
C PRO A 150 11.95 -34.46 6.48
N VAL A 151 11.41 -34.68 5.29
CA VAL A 151 12.24 -35.05 4.13
C VAL A 151 13.05 -33.80 3.77
N ALA A 152 14.19 -33.61 4.41
CA ALA A 152 15.24 -32.75 3.88
C ALA A 152 15.65 -33.39 2.56
N VAL A 153 15.08 -32.92 1.46
CA VAL A 153 15.55 -33.32 0.14
C VAL A 153 16.87 -32.57 -0.04
N ASP A 154 17.98 -33.22 0.33
CA ASP A 154 19.32 -32.77 -0.07
C ASP A 154 19.42 -32.96 -1.59
N ARG A 155 18.81 -32.05 -2.35
CA ARG A 155 19.10 -31.91 -3.78
C ARG A 155 20.47 -31.25 -3.89
N THR A 156 21.51 -32.04 -3.68
CA THR A 156 22.84 -31.69 -4.14
C THR A 156 22.79 -31.71 -5.67
N SER A 157 22.54 -30.55 -6.27
CA SER A 157 22.80 -30.28 -7.67
C SER A 157 24.27 -30.58 -7.93
N LYS A 158 24.57 -31.79 -8.40
CA LYS A 158 25.93 -32.17 -8.80
C LYS A 158 26.18 -31.56 -10.18
N ARG A 159 26.42 -30.25 -10.23
CA ARG A 159 26.96 -29.59 -11.42
C ARG A 159 28.37 -29.12 -11.08
N SER A 160 29.30 -29.60 -11.89
CA SER A 160 30.74 -29.43 -11.76
C SER A 160 31.15 -27.95 -11.71
N GLY A 161 31.89 -27.58 -10.67
CA GLY A 161 32.82 -26.45 -10.66
C GLY A 161 32.24 -25.08 -10.30
N GLY A 162 31.99 -24.86 -9.01
CA GLY A 162 31.75 -23.55 -8.41
C GLY A 162 31.33 -23.71 -6.95
N GLU A 163 31.84 -22.90 -6.03
CA GLU A 163 31.41 -22.87 -4.62
C GLU A 163 29.94 -22.40 -4.53
N GLU A 164 29.00 -23.33 -4.67
CA GLU A 164 27.56 -23.06 -4.54
C GLU A 164 27.16 -23.03 -3.05
N LYS A 165 26.67 -21.88 -2.58
CA LYS A 165 26.10 -21.69 -1.23
C LYS A 165 24.95 -22.70 -1.01
N ARG A 166 25.11 -23.62 -0.05
CA ARG A 166 24.18 -24.75 0.21
C ARG A 166 23.02 -24.31 1.12
N HIS A 167 21.88 -23.93 0.55
CA HIS A 167 20.65 -23.70 1.34
C HIS A 167 19.94 -25.04 1.63
N ASN A 168 19.31 -25.15 2.80
CA ASN A 168 18.46 -26.31 3.10
C ASN A 168 17.06 -26.03 2.55
N ILE A 169 16.53 -26.93 1.72
CA ILE A 169 15.18 -26.82 1.19
C ILE A 169 14.26 -27.69 2.05
N TYR A 170 13.26 -27.06 2.66
CA TYR A 170 12.23 -27.72 3.45
C TYR A 170 10.96 -27.80 2.63
N SER A 171 10.35 -28.98 2.54
CA SER A 171 9.05 -29.17 1.90
C SER A 171 7.94 -29.27 2.94
N THR A 172 6.92 -28.43 2.84
CA THR A 172 5.65 -28.53 3.59
C THR A 172 4.47 -28.53 2.63
N GLN A 173 3.24 -28.78 3.09
CA GLN A 173 2.05 -28.76 2.23
C GLN A 173 1.33 -27.42 2.34
N CYS A 174 0.98 -26.80 1.21
CA CYS A 174 0.13 -25.62 1.20
C CYS A 174 -1.35 -26.01 1.30
N VAL A 175 -2.05 -25.57 2.35
CA VAL A 175 -3.46 -25.94 2.58
C VAL A 175 -4.42 -25.36 1.53
N VAL A 176 -4.01 -24.29 0.83
CA VAL A 176 -4.86 -23.61 -0.17
C VAL A 176 -4.93 -24.40 -1.48
N CYS A 177 -3.79 -24.81 -2.04
CA CYS A 177 -3.73 -25.59 -3.29
C CYS A 177 -3.55 -27.10 -3.08
N ARG A 178 -3.15 -27.53 -1.87
CA ARG A 178 -2.82 -28.93 -1.51
C ARG A 178 -1.60 -29.50 -2.21
N GLU A 179 -0.72 -28.64 -2.71
CA GLU A 179 0.55 -29.04 -3.34
C GLU A 179 1.73 -28.81 -2.40
N ASN A 180 2.86 -29.45 -2.71
CA ASN A 180 4.09 -29.28 -1.95
C ASN A 180 4.64 -27.86 -2.15
N LEU A 181 5.01 -27.24 -1.04
CA LEU A 181 5.62 -25.93 -0.92
C LEU A 181 7.06 -26.11 -0.45
N GLU A 182 8.00 -25.77 -1.33
CA GLU A 182 9.43 -25.79 -1.05
C GLU A 182 9.88 -24.42 -0.51
N VAL A 183 10.53 -24.43 0.65
CA VAL A 183 10.94 -23.24 1.39
C VAL A 183 12.45 -23.32 1.65
N PRO A 184 13.26 -22.42 1.06
CA PRO A 184 14.68 -22.36 1.35
C PRO A 184 14.93 -21.74 2.73
N VAL A 185 15.77 -22.38 3.54
CA VAL A 185 16.24 -21.87 4.85
C VAL A 185 17.77 -21.79 4.82
N ILE A 186 18.29 -20.66 5.31
CA ILE A 186 19.72 -20.30 5.26
C ILE A 186 20.40 -20.61 6.59
N ARG A 187 21.47 -21.41 6.53
CA ARG A 187 22.18 -21.88 7.74
C ARG A 187 22.63 -20.72 8.61
N ALA A 188 22.62 -20.96 9.92
CA ALA A 188 23.15 -20.03 10.90
C ALA A 188 24.63 -19.71 10.58
N GLY A 189 24.96 -18.42 10.45
CA GLY A 189 26.31 -17.95 10.13
C GLY A 189 26.63 -17.82 8.63
N ASP A 190 25.76 -18.26 7.72
CA ASP A 190 25.94 -18.02 6.29
C ASP A 190 25.51 -16.59 5.90
N ASP A 191 26.31 -15.94 5.05
CA ASP A 191 26.00 -14.62 4.48
C ASP A 191 24.67 -14.66 3.73
N ASP A 192 23.88 -13.58 3.87
CA ASP A 192 22.59 -13.43 3.18
C ASP A 192 22.75 -13.68 1.67
N PRO A 193 22.14 -14.75 1.11
CA PRO A 193 22.25 -15.04 -0.32
C PRO A 193 21.57 -13.98 -1.19
N THR A 194 20.73 -13.11 -0.61
CA THR A 194 20.19 -11.94 -1.33
C THR A 194 21.26 -10.88 -1.62
N ALA A 195 22.41 -10.91 -0.93
CA ALA A 195 23.58 -10.10 -1.28
C ALA A 195 24.29 -10.62 -2.56
N GLY A 196 24.02 -11.87 -2.98
CA GLY A 196 24.72 -12.55 -4.08
C GLY A 196 24.03 -12.52 -5.46
N GLY A 197 22.84 -11.94 -5.59
CA GLY A 197 22.20 -11.72 -6.90
C GLY A 197 20.70 -12.06 -7.01
N VAL A 198 20.16 -11.84 -8.22
CA VAL A 198 18.72 -11.91 -8.54
C VAL A 198 18.05 -13.25 -8.22
N ALA A 199 18.78 -14.37 -8.26
CA ALA A 199 18.25 -15.70 -8.00
C ALA A 199 17.79 -15.91 -6.55
N GLY A 200 18.54 -15.37 -5.57
CA GLY A 200 18.17 -15.42 -4.15
C GLY A 200 16.92 -14.59 -3.83
N VAL A 201 16.76 -13.45 -4.52
CA VAL A 201 15.58 -12.58 -4.39
C VAL A 201 14.33 -13.25 -4.98
N LEU A 202 14.47 -14.00 -6.08
CA LEU A 202 13.36 -14.73 -6.72
C LEU A 202 12.89 -15.93 -5.87
N ALA A 203 13.81 -16.69 -5.28
CA ALA A 203 13.46 -17.81 -4.41
C ALA A 203 12.70 -17.36 -3.15
N ARG A 204 12.99 -16.17 -2.62
CA ARG A 204 12.28 -15.57 -1.48
C ARG A 204 10.83 -15.21 -1.80
N ARG A 205 10.50 -14.98 -3.07
CA ARG A 205 9.15 -14.58 -3.51
C ARG A 205 8.22 -15.76 -3.79
N SER A 206 8.65 -17.01 -3.64
CA SER A 206 7.81 -18.20 -3.90
C SER A 206 6.86 -18.55 -2.74
N TYR A 207 7.18 -18.14 -1.51
CA TYR A 207 6.40 -18.41 -0.31
C TYR A 207 6.07 -17.14 0.46
N MET A 208 4.95 -17.13 1.19
CA MET A 208 4.60 -16.08 2.13
C MET A 208 4.41 -16.64 3.53
N VAL A 209 4.82 -15.89 4.55
CA VAL A 209 4.63 -16.18 5.98
C VAL A 209 3.73 -15.12 6.60
N THR A 210 2.66 -15.56 7.24
CA THR A 210 1.72 -14.68 7.93
C THR A 210 2.22 -14.26 9.33
N PRO A 211 1.67 -13.21 9.97
CA PRO A 211 1.96 -12.86 11.37
C PRO A 211 1.69 -14.01 12.35
N CYS A 212 0.66 -14.82 12.06
CA CYS A 212 0.37 -16.04 12.81
C CYS A 212 1.28 -17.23 12.46
N ARG A 213 2.37 -17.01 11.71
CA ARG A 213 3.43 -17.97 11.38
C ARG A 213 3.00 -19.17 10.52
N HIS A 214 1.95 -19.03 9.71
CA HIS A 214 1.59 -20.03 8.70
C HIS A 214 2.22 -19.70 7.34
N ILE A 215 2.60 -20.73 6.57
CA ILE A 215 3.24 -20.57 5.25
C ILE A 215 2.31 -21.03 4.13
N PHE A 216 2.35 -20.31 3.02
CA PHE A 216 1.64 -20.65 1.80
C PHE A 216 2.49 -20.30 0.57
N HIS A 217 2.16 -20.82 -0.61
CA HIS A 217 2.68 -20.24 -1.85
C HIS A 217 2.23 -18.78 -1.95
N SER A 218 3.10 -17.92 -2.49
CA SER A 218 2.79 -16.50 -2.67
C SER A 218 1.52 -16.29 -3.48
N ASP A 219 1.37 -17.01 -4.59
CA ASP A 219 0.19 -16.91 -5.47
C ASP A 219 -1.10 -17.35 -4.75
N CYS A 220 -1.01 -18.39 -3.91
CA CYS A 220 -2.15 -18.92 -3.17
C CYS A 220 -2.65 -17.94 -2.11
N LEU A 221 -1.73 -17.36 -1.33
CA LEU A 221 -2.11 -16.40 -0.29
C LEU A 221 -2.55 -15.06 -0.91
N GLU A 222 -1.90 -14.61 -1.99
CA GLU A 222 -2.32 -13.39 -2.69
C GLU A 222 -3.75 -13.54 -3.24
N ALA A 223 -4.05 -14.66 -3.90
CA ALA A 223 -5.40 -14.93 -4.40
C ALA A 223 -6.42 -14.97 -3.26
N TRP A 224 -6.08 -15.57 -2.11
CA TRP A 224 -6.94 -15.64 -0.94
C TRP A 224 -7.22 -14.26 -0.33
N LEU A 225 -6.19 -13.44 -0.15
CA LEU A 225 -6.29 -12.09 0.46
C LEU A 225 -7.12 -11.13 -0.39
N ARG A 226 -7.29 -11.37 -1.69
CA ARG A 226 -8.24 -10.63 -2.54
C ARG A 226 -9.70 -10.83 -2.11
N PHE A 227 -10.04 -11.95 -1.47
CA PHE A 227 -11.39 -12.25 -1.00
C PHE A 227 -11.56 -12.05 0.51
N ARG A 228 -10.60 -12.49 1.32
CA ARG A 228 -10.65 -12.43 2.78
C ARG A 228 -9.26 -12.16 3.38
N LEU A 229 -9.16 -11.12 4.20
CA LEU A 229 -7.97 -10.80 4.99
C LEU A 229 -7.90 -11.65 6.27
N GLN A 230 -7.96 -12.98 6.12
CA GLN A 230 -7.93 -13.93 7.24
C GLN A 230 -7.05 -15.14 6.88
N CYS A 231 -6.30 -15.65 7.85
CA CYS A 231 -5.46 -16.83 7.65
C CYS A 231 -6.32 -18.08 7.33
N PRO A 232 -6.02 -18.83 6.24
CA PRO A 232 -6.74 -20.06 5.91
C PRO A 232 -6.70 -21.15 6.99
N ILE A 233 -5.69 -21.13 7.86
CA ILE A 233 -5.47 -22.16 8.89
C ILE A 233 -6.10 -21.75 10.22
N CYS A 234 -5.69 -20.61 10.79
CA CYS A 234 -6.14 -20.20 12.13
C CYS A 234 -7.21 -19.10 12.17
N ARG A 235 -7.59 -18.54 11.01
CA ARG A 235 -8.59 -17.44 10.88
C ARG A 235 -8.22 -16.11 11.54
N GLU A 236 -6.99 -15.94 12.00
CA GLU A 236 -6.45 -14.66 12.46
C GLU A 236 -6.56 -13.59 11.34
N GLU A 237 -6.87 -12.34 11.71
CA GLU A 237 -6.94 -11.24 10.75
C GLU A 237 -5.54 -10.90 10.22
N LEU A 238 -5.43 -10.77 8.90
CA LEU A 238 -4.15 -10.53 8.22
C LEU A 238 -4.03 -9.08 7.74
N PRO A 239 -2.86 -8.44 7.90
CA PRO A 239 -2.63 -7.11 7.35
C PRO A 239 -2.70 -7.15 5.81
N PRO A 240 -3.17 -6.08 5.14
CA PRO A 240 -3.17 -6.02 3.68
C PRO A 240 -1.76 -6.09 3.09
N LEU A 241 -1.65 -6.64 1.87
CA LEU A 241 -0.42 -6.68 1.07
C LEU A 241 0.00 -5.29 0.57
#